data_AF-A0A2M7U2I2-F1
#
_entry.id   AF-A0A2M7U2I2-F1
#
_cell.length_a   1.000
_cell.length_b   1.000
_cell.length_c   1.000
_cell.angle_alpha   90.00
_cell.angle_beta   90.00
_cell.angle_gamma   90.00
#
_symmetry.space_group_name_H-M   'P 1'
#
loop_
_entity.id
_entity.type
_entity.pdbx_description
1 polymer ?
#
loop_
_entity_poly.entity_id
_entity_poly.type
_entity_poly.pdbx_seq_one_letter_code
_entity_poly.pdbx_strand_id
1 'polypeptide(L)' 'MNKIQLFDTELHYEMADRTHHHHIVCTDCKAIEDLKIDSEKDLLDEVCSDTRYKISTHSLTFYGVCPACK' A
#
# COMPACT_ATOMS: atom_id res chain seq x y z
N MET A 1 10.05 -5.02 -12.40
CA MET A 1 9.86 -5.71 -11.11
C MET A 1 10.04 -4.65 -10.05
N ASN A 2 9.00 -4.36 -9.27
CA ASN A 2 9.06 -3.31 -8.25
C ASN A 2 9.29 -3.97 -6.89
N LYS A 3 10.11 -3.33 -6.06
CA LYS A 3 10.42 -3.79 -4.71
C LYS A 3 9.46 -3.09 -3.75
N ILE A 4 8.65 -3.87 -3.01
CA ILE A 4 7.83 -3.34 -1.92
C ILE A 4 8.45 -3.80 -0.60
N GLN A 5 8.66 -2.85 0.31
CA GLN A 5 9.13 -3.13 1.66
C GLN A 5 7.91 -3.10 2.60
N LEU A 6 7.41 -4.28 2.95
CA LEU A 6 6.19 -4.44 3.76
C LEU A 6 6.49 -4.62 5.26
N PHE A 7 7.72 -4.99 5.65
CA PHE A 7 8.19 -5.01 7.04
C PHE A 7 9.69 -4.68 7.10
N ASP A 8 10.18 -4.28 8.27
CA ASP A 8 11.60 -3.97 8.52
C ASP A 8 12.55 -5.16 8.25
N THR A 9 12.01 -6.37 8.04
CA THR A 9 12.79 -7.61 7.80
C THR A 9 12.34 -8.46 6.60
N GLU A 10 11.29 -8.09 5.86
CA GLU A 10 10.78 -8.92 4.74
C GLU A 10 10.67 -8.14 3.42
N LEU A 11 11.26 -8.73 2.38
CA LEU A 11 11.29 -8.22 1.01
C LEU A 11 10.26 -8.97 0.18
N HIS A 12 9.25 -8.25 -0.30
CA HIS A 12 8.26 -8.79 -1.22
C HIS A 12 8.45 -8.18 -2.62
N TYR A 13 8.26 -9.01 -3.64
CA TYR A 13 8.42 -8.64 -5.03
C TYR A 13 7.05 -8.64 -5.70
N GLU A 14 6.70 -7.52 -6.32
CA GLU A 14 5.52 -7.42 -7.18
C GLU A 14 5.91 -7.31 -8.65
N MET A 15 5.00 -7.76 -9.50
CA MET A 15 5.10 -7.51 -10.93
C MET A 15 4.82 -6.02 -11.18
N ALA A 16 5.69 -5.38 -11.96
CA ALA A 16 5.66 -3.93 -12.17
C ALA A 16 4.53 -3.47 -13.12
N ASP A 17 3.80 -4.39 -13.72
CA ASP A 17 2.75 -4.16 -14.72
C ASP A 17 1.33 -4.19 -14.13
N ARG A 18 1.19 -4.35 -12.81
CA ARG A 18 -0.11 -4.27 -12.16
C ARG A 18 -0.61 -2.82 -12.11
N THR A 19 -1.88 -2.64 -12.46
CA THR A 19 -2.64 -1.41 -12.21
C THR A 19 -2.52 -0.99 -10.74
N HIS A 20 -2.53 0.32 -10.47
CA HIS A 20 -2.48 0.91 -9.13
C HIS A 20 -3.39 0.14 -8.14
N HIS A 21 -2.80 -0.48 -7.12
CA HIS A 21 -3.48 -1.24 -6.07
C HIS A 21 -2.74 -1.05 -4.74
N HIS A 22 -3.45 -1.22 -3.63
CA HIS A 22 -2.88 -1.11 -2.29
C HIS A 22 -2.87 -2.47 -1.63
N HIS A 23 -2.08 -2.60 -0.56
CA HIS A 23 -1.97 -3.85 0.18
C HIS A 23 -2.54 -3.68 1.58
N ILE A 24 -3.19 -4.71 2.10
CA ILE A 24 -3.38 -4.89 3.54
C ILE A 24 -2.68 -6.17 4.00
N VAL A 25 -1.95 -6.09 5.10
CA VAL A 25 -1.17 -7.20 5.64
C VAL A 25 -1.68 -7.58 7.03
N CYS A 26 -1.93 -8.86 7.23
CA CYS A 26 -2.28 -9.40 8.53
C CYS A 26 -1.07 -9.32 9.47
N THR A 27 -1.21 -8.70 10.65
CA THR A 27 -0.14 -8.62 11.64
C THR A 27 0.19 -9.98 12.25
N ASP A 28 -0.78 -10.89 12.26
CA ASP A 28 -0.69 -12.18 12.96
C ASP A 28 -0.17 -13.28 12.03
N CYS A 29 -0.86 -13.52 10.91
CA CYS A 29 -0.50 -14.60 9.97
C CYS A 29 0.26 -14.14 8.72
N LYS A 30 0.50 -12.84 8.56
CA LYS A 30 1.19 -12.23 7.41
C LYS A 30 0.50 -12.42 6.05
N ALA A 31 -0.77 -12.84 6.03
CA ALA A 31 -1.57 -12.85 4.81
C ALA A 31 -1.65 -11.44 4.20
N ILE A 32 -1.54 -11.35 2.87
CA ILE A 32 -1.59 -10.11 2.11
C ILE A 32 -2.82 -10.15 1.20
N GLU A 33 -3.61 -9.08 1.21
CA GLU A 33 -4.75 -8.92 0.31
C GLU A 33 -4.62 -7.61 -0.49
N ASP A 34 -4.98 -7.68 -1.78
CA ASP A 34 -5.02 -6.53 -2.68
C ASP A 34 -6.29 -5.72 -2.39
N LEU A 35 -6.12 -4.44 -2.11
CA LEU A 35 -7.20 -3.47 -1.95
C LEU A 35 -7.38 -2.67 -3.24
N LYS A 36 -8.63 -2.62 -3.69
CA LYS A 36 -9.08 -1.66 -4.70
C LYS A 36 -9.67 -0.46 -3.98
N ILE A 37 -8.97 0.66 -4.03
CA ILE A 37 -9.47 1.95 -3.58
C ILE A 37 -9.87 2.74 -4.83
N ASP A 38 -11.15 3.06 -4.95
CA ASP A 38 -11.69 3.71 -6.15
C ASP A 38 -11.18 5.15 -6.33
N SER A 39 -10.78 5.83 -5.26
CA SER A 39 -10.19 7.17 -5.30
C SER A 39 -9.36 7.47 -4.05
N GLU A 40 -8.12 7.88 -4.26
CA GLU A 40 -7.24 8.47 -3.23
C GLU A 40 -7.03 9.97 -3.48
N LYS A 41 -7.86 10.57 -4.33
CA LYS A 41 -7.70 11.93 -4.79
C LYS A 41 -7.61 12.92 -3.62
N ASP A 42 -8.47 12.78 -2.63
CA ASP A 42 -8.52 13.68 -1.48
C ASP A 42 -7.21 13.63 -0.67
N LEU A 43 -6.62 12.44 -0.50
CA LEU A 43 -5.33 12.26 0.17
C LEU A 43 -4.20 12.92 -0.62
N LEU A 44 -4.18 12.74 -1.94
CA LEU A 44 -3.16 13.34 -2.80
C LEU A 44 -3.29 14.86 -2.84
N ASP A 45 -4.52 15.38 -2.87
CA ASP A 45 -4.80 16.82 -2.85
C ASP A 45 -4.34 17.45 -1.52
N GLU A 46 -4.56 16.78 -0.39
CA GLU A 46 -4.07 17.21 0.93
C GLU A 46 -2.53 17.26 0.97
N VAL A 47 -1.85 16.20 0.52
CA VAL A 47 -0.38 16.16 0.50
C VAL A 47 0.20 17.23 -0.43
N CYS A 48 -0.43 17.50 -1.58
CA CYS A 48 0.00 18.55 -2.49
C CYS A 48 -0.25 19.95 -1.92
N SER A 49 -1.32 20.14 -1.15
CA SER A 49 -1.66 21.42 -0.50
C SER A 49 -0.69 21.74 0.63
N ASP A 50 -0.39 20.74 1.47
CA ASP A 50 0.37 20.94 2.71
C ASP A 50 1.89 20.90 2.50
N THR A 51 2.32 20.49 1.31
CA THR A 51 3.73 20.39 0.94
C THR A 51 4.03 21.15 -0.35
N ARG A 52 5.32 21.26 -0.70
CA ARG A 52 5.74 21.81 -2.00
C ARG A 52 6.16 20.71 -2.99
N TYR A 53 5.76 19.47 -2.73
CA TYR A 53 6.12 18.34 -3.58
C TYR A 53 5.17 18.19 -4.75
N LYS A 54 5.72 17.76 -5.89
CA LYS A 54 4.94 17.21 -7.01
C LYS A 54 4.96 15.70 -6.89
N ILE A 55 3.83 15.09 -6.57
CA ILE A 55 3.73 13.63 -6.41
C ILE A 55 3.84 12.95 -7.78
N SER A 56 4.79 12.03 -7.92
CA SER A 56 4.99 11.21 -9.13
C SER A 56 4.58 9.74 -8.94
N THR A 57 4.61 9.27 -7.70
CA THR A 57 4.21 7.92 -7.28
C THR A 57 3.97 7.92 -5.78
N HIS A 58 3.25 6.92 -5.28
CA HIS A 58 3.11 6.65 -3.85
C HIS A 58 2.95 5.15 -3.62
N SER A 59 3.16 4.71 -2.39
CA SER A 59 2.94 3.33 -1.96
C SER A 59 2.18 3.36 -0.64
N LEU A 60 1.09 2.62 -0.54
CA LEU A 60 0.24 2.56 0.64
C LEU A 60 0.08 1.10 1.06
N THR A 61 0.31 0.83 2.33
CA THR A 61 0.14 -0.49 2.94
C THR A 61 -0.54 -0.33 4.28
N PHE A 62 -1.63 -1.07 4.48
CA PHE A 62 -2.34 -1.16 5.75
C PHE A 62 -1.91 -2.39 6.53
N TYR A 63 -2.00 -2.31 7.85
CA TYR A 63 -1.69 -3.42 8.76
C TYR A 63 -2.86 -3.62 9.71
N GLY A 64 -3.33 -4.87 9.85
CA GLY A 64 -4.46 -5.21 10.72
C GLY A 64 -4.56 -6.70 10.96
N VAL A 65 -5.62 -7.18 11.59
CA VAL A 65 -5.87 -8.62 11.79
C VAL A 65 -6.91 -9.09 10.77
N CYS A 66 -6.55 -10.10 9.95
CA CYS A 66 -7.46 -10.63 8.93
C CYS A 66 -8.62 -11.43 9.55
N PRO A 67 -9.73 -11.64 8.82
CA PRO A 67 -10.89 -12.36 9.35
C PRO A 67 -10.58 -13.79 9.85
N ALA A 68 -9.56 -14.45 9.29
CA ALA A 68 -9.15 -15.80 9.71
C ALA A 68 -8.39 -15.82 11.05
N CYS A 69 -7.86 -14.68 11.51
CA CYS A 69 -7.14 -14.55 12.78
C CYS A 69 -7.96 -13.89 13.89
N LYS A 70 -9.18 -13.43 13.57
CA LYS A 70 -10.12 -12.90 14.57
C LYS A 70 -10.83 -14.00 15.35
#